data_AF-A0A8J6U816-F1
#
_entry.id   AF-A0A8J6U816-F1
#
_cell.length_a   1.000
_cell.length_b   1.000
_cell.length_c   1.000
_cell.angle_alpha   90.00
_cell.angle_beta   90.00
_cell.angle_gamma   90.00
#
_symmetry.space_group_name_H-M   'P 1'
#
loop_
_entity.id
_entity.type
_entity.pdbx_description
1 polymer ?
#
loop_
_entity_poly.entity_id
_entity_poly.type
_entity_poly.pdbx_seq_one_letter_code
_entity_poly.pdbx_strand_id
1 'polypeptide(L)'
;MKLIIRTFIYCLFCVSCSKTDIELTTYSFETDENVTFMFQDDENIEYLTSADRIYEISQLIRVKPIDNYTIEIANFAPFDFEDITITTTVAGIETPIKLLQIDKIKAHAVHVISYPFTNGTSKFLNIDNKEVNLSQYRETGISPNDVTFDFTGEGEIFDKLKDLEKLKWTVKYHDFDPDNNPDNNWAEDMSALDVRRYTGLMINLGVVFASDTFKDAFLKEHIVGNDGTTVLTLQEKETIYQNLLNKPRFNCGRSVNVSGLGGGATFGVANHVLRDYITKETGFVTAHEIGHMIGYNHNSNMTYPHKIDDKNTGFSTVTSRIMNVFFENDWYPVTLENYYTPTDF
;
A
#
# COMPACT_ATOMS: atom_id res chain seq x y z
N MET A 1 15.58 67.65 -49.09
CA MET A 1 14.43 66.71 -49.10
C MET A 1 14.47 65.96 -47.77
N LYS A 2 13.57 66.29 -46.83
CA LYS A 2 13.59 65.82 -45.44
C LYS A 2 13.10 64.37 -45.36
N LEU A 3 13.90 63.47 -44.79
CA LEU A 3 13.46 62.12 -44.40
C LEU A 3 13.13 62.13 -42.90
N ILE A 4 11.87 61.85 -42.58
CA ILE A 4 11.33 61.76 -41.22
C ILE A 4 11.54 60.33 -40.75
N ILE A 5 12.36 60.13 -39.72
CA ILE A 5 12.47 58.83 -39.02
C ILE A 5 11.48 58.88 -37.84
N ARG A 6 10.44 58.04 -37.91
CA ARG A 6 9.49 57.78 -36.82
C ARG A 6 10.13 56.80 -35.83
N THR A 7 10.39 57.25 -34.61
CA THR A 7 10.75 56.36 -33.49
C THR A 7 9.48 55.74 -32.93
N PHE A 8 9.33 54.42 -33.09
CA PHE A 8 8.32 53.62 -32.39
C PHE A 8 8.79 53.38 -30.96
N ILE A 9 8.04 53.89 -29.98
CA ILE A 9 8.21 53.54 -28.56
C ILE A 9 7.43 52.24 -28.34
N TYR A 10 8.13 51.13 -28.16
CA TYR A 10 7.56 49.91 -27.60
C TYR A 10 7.43 50.08 -26.09
N CYS A 11 6.19 50.23 -25.59
CA CYS A 11 5.91 50.02 -24.17
C CYS A 11 6.02 48.52 -23.87
N LEU A 12 7.12 48.13 -23.22
CA LEU A 12 7.22 46.83 -22.56
C LEU A 12 6.32 46.87 -21.31
N PHE A 13 5.16 46.22 -21.37
CA PHE A 13 4.43 45.85 -20.15
C PHE A 13 5.21 44.73 -19.47
N CYS A 14 6.04 45.07 -18.48
CA CYS A 14 6.57 44.10 -17.55
C CYS A 14 5.43 43.67 -16.62
N VAL A 15 4.77 42.55 -16.94
CA VAL A 15 3.98 41.81 -15.95
C VAL A 15 4.99 41.20 -14.99
N SER A 16 5.20 41.88 -13.86
CA SER A 16 5.92 41.34 -12.72
C SER A 16 5.07 40.21 -12.14
N CYS A 17 5.27 38.97 -12.61
CA CYS A 17 4.87 37.79 -11.84
C CYS A 17 5.77 37.74 -10.60
N SER A 18 5.30 38.33 -9.49
CA SER A 18 5.83 37.98 -8.18
C SER A 18 5.47 36.51 -7.94
N LYS A 19 6.43 35.60 -8.16
CA LYS A 19 6.32 34.25 -7.61
C LYS A 19 6.17 34.45 -6.10
N THR A 20 5.02 34.03 -5.58
CA THR A 20 4.81 34.00 -4.14
C THR A 20 5.42 32.68 -3.70
N ASP A 21 6.60 32.72 -3.08
CA ASP A 21 7.27 31.53 -2.57
C ASP A 21 6.52 31.08 -1.29
N ILE A 22 5.45 30.31 -1.48
CA ILE A 22 4.75 29.62 -0.39
C ILE A 22 5.46 28.30 -0.18
N GLU A 23 6.26 28.22 0.89
CA GLU A 23 6.95 27.01 1.30
C GLU A 23 6.03 26.12 2.16
N LEU A 24 6.06 24.81 1.89
CA LEU A 24 5.38 23.83 2.72
C LEU A 24 6.14 23.65 4.02
N THR A 25 5.41 23.37 5.11
CA THR A 25 6.06 22.92 6.33
C THR A 25 6.63 21.53 6.10
N THR A 26 7.90 21.37 6.42
CA THR A 26 8.65 20.12 6.23
C THR A 26 8.84 19.40 7.56
N TYR A 27 8.63 18.08 7.54
CA TYR A 27 8.88 17.18 8.65
C TYR A 27 9.90 16.10 8.27
N SER A 28 10.68 15.65 9.24
CA SER A 28 11.50 14.43 9.13
C SER A 28 11.28 13.59 10.38
N PHE A 29 11.02 12.30 10.15
CA PHE A 29 10.60 11.31 11.14
C PHE A 29 11.61 10.16 11.16
N GLU A 30 12.77 10.43 11.78
CA GLU A 30 13.99 9.61 11.62
C GLU A 30 14.59 9.03 12.91
N THR A 31 14.30 9.61 14.08
CA THR A 31 15.01 9.29 15.33
C THR A 31 14.05 8.82 16.42
N ASP A 32 14.55 8.00 17.35
CA ASP A 32 13.74 7.53 18.50
C ASP A 32 13.21 8.68 19.37
N GLU A 33 13.85 9.86 19.32
CA GLU A 33 13.40 11.06 20.04
C GLU A 33 12.15 11.70 19.44
N ASN A 34 11.89 11.46 18.15
CA ASN A 34 10.74 12.02 17.45
C ASN A 34 9.79 10.98 16.86
N VAL A 35 10.13 9.69 16.85
CA VAL A 35 9.38 8.57 16.24
C VAL A 35 8.85 7.58 17.26
N THR A 36 7.57 7.21 17.10
CA THR A 36 7.04 5.97 17.67
C THR A 36 7.02 4.91 16.59
N PHE A 37 7.59 3.74 16.85
CA PHE A 37 7.55 2.63 15.90
C PHE A 37 6.38 1.69 16.17
N MET A 38 5.81 1.17 15.09
CA MET A 38 4.87 0.07 15.09
C MET A 38 5.65 -1.26 15.04
N PHE A 39 5.01 -2.34 15.47
CA PHE A 39 5.49 -3.71 15.34
C PHE A 39 6.83 -3.93 16.01
N GLN A 40 6.96 -3.47 17.27
CA GLN A 40 8.12 -3.74 18.10
C GLN A 40 8.05 -5.15 18.69
N ASP A 41 9.20 -5.80 18.91
CA ASP A 41 9.25 -7.22 19.34
C ASP A 41 8.56 -7.49 20.69
N ASP A 42 8.43 -6.47 21.54
CA ASP A 42 7.75 -6.51 22.84
C ASP A 42 6.30 -5.99 22.79
N GLU A 43 5.77 -5.65 21.61
CA GLU A 43 4.41 -5.15 21.44
C GLU A 43 3.38 -6.28 21.64
N ASN A 44 2.35 -6.02 22.46
CA ASN A 44 1.29 -6.97 22.74
C ASN A 44 0.44 -7.26 21.47
N ILE A 45 0.01 -8.51 21.29
CA ILE A 45 -0.83 -8.96 20.18
C ILE A 45 -2.13 -8.15 20.02
N GLU A 46 -2.70 -7.63 21.12
CA GLU A 46 -3.87 -6.75 21.08
C GLU A 46 -3.60 -5.47 20.29
N TYR A 47 -2.39 -4.90 20.40
CA TYR A 47 -1.98 -3.73 19.61
C TYR A 47 -1.67 -4.11 18.17
N LEU A 48 -0.96 -5.22 17.95
CA LEU A 48 -0.64 -5.74 16.61
C LEU A 48 -1.91 -5.98 15.77
N THR A 49 -2.98 -6.48 16.40
CA THR A 49 -4.26 -6.86 15.77
C THR A 49 -5.35 -5.78 15.90
N SER A 50 -5.00 -4.62 16.45
CA SER A 50 -5.93 -3.51 16.68
C SER A 50 -6.44 -2.89 15.36
N ALA A 51 -7.52 -2.11 15.47
CA ALA A 51 -8.03 -1.35 14.33
C ALA A 51 -7.05 -0.28 13.83
N ASP A 52 -6.15 0.20 14.70
CA ASP A 52 -5.16 1.21 14.34
C ASP A 52 -4.07 0.66 13.41
N ARG A 53 -3.87 -0.67 13.38
CA ARG A 53 -2.93 -1.33 12.45
C ARG A 53 -3.53 -1.73 11.10
N ILE A 54 -4.78 -1.35 10.83
CA ILE A 54 -5.43 -1.60 9.54
C ILE A 54 -4.97 -0.57 8.52
N TYR A 55 -4.59 -1.02 7.32
CA TYR A 55 -4.24 -0.12 6.22
C TYR A 55 -4.77 -0.61 4.89
N GLU A 56 -4.94 0.32 3.95
CA GLU A 56 -5.22 0.00 2.55
C GLU A 56 -3.90 -0.16 1.81
N ILE A 57 -3.77 -1.19 0.97
CA ILE A 57 -2.50 -1.48 0.30
C ILE A 57 -2.04 -0.35 -0.64
N SER A 58 -2.99 0.44 -1.17
CA SER A 58 -2.75 1.63 -1.97
C SER A 58 -2.36 2.86 -1.15
N GLN A 59 -2.47 2.80 0.18
CA GLN A 59 -2.22 3.91 1.10
C GLN A 59 -1.22 3.46 2.17
N LEU A 60 -0.01 3.08 1.73
CA LEU A 60 1.07 2.62 2.62
C LEU A 60 1.55 3.73 3.57
N ILE A 61 1.49 4.99 3.13
CA ILE A 61 1.50 6.14 4.01
C ILE A 61 0.05 6.51 4.31
N ARG A 62 -0.40 6.22 5.53
CA ARG A 62 -1.73 6.60 5.98
C ARG A 62 -1.67 7.93 6.71
N VAL A 63 -2.52 8.87 6.32
CA VAL A 63 -2.80 10.08 7.09
C VAL A 63 -4.27 10.09 7.48
N LYS A 64 -4.57 10.22 8.77
CA LYS A 64 -5.95 10.29 9.27
C LYS A 64 -6.10 11.41 10.30
N PRO A 65 -7.25 12.09 10.37
CA PRO A 65 -7.54 13.03 11.44
C PRO A 65 -7.75 12.26 12.76
N ILE A 66 -7.18 12.77 13.86
CA ILE A 66 -7.47 12.28 15.22
C ILE A 66 -8.59 13.13 15.83
N ASP A 67 -8.47 14.44 15.68
CA ASP A 67 -9.46 15.44 16.08
C ASP A 67 -9.40 16.63 15.10
N ASN A 68 -10.04 17.74 15.47
CA ASN A 68 -10.08 18.92 14.62
C ASN A 68 -8.70 19.56 14.35
N TYR A 69 -7.71 19.31 15.19
CA TYR A 69 -6.42 20.00 15.20
C TYR A 69 -5.23 19.11 14.92
N THR A 70 -5.39 17.79 15.02
CA THR A 70 -4.29 16.83 14.95
C THR A 70 -4.55 15.72 13.94
N ILE A 71 -3.47 15.29 13.30
CA ILE A 71 -3.45 14.19 12.35
C ILE A 71 -2.42 13.15 12.78
N GLU A 72 -2.73 11.89 12.52
CA GLU A 72 -1.78 10.79 12.56
C GLU A 72 -1.18 10.57 11.17
N ILE A 73 0.13 10.33 11.10
CA ILE A 73 0.86 9.94 9.90
C ILE A 73 1.56 8.62 10.21
N ALA A 74 1.31 7.57 9.42
CA ALA A 74 1.89 6.25 9.63
C ALA A 74 2.44 5.65 8.34
N ASN A 75 3.63 5.06 8.41
CA ASN A 75 4.23 4.26 7.34
C ASN A 75 4.03 2.77 7.62
N PHE A 76 3.21 2.09 6.85
CA PHE A 76 2.96 0.65 6.99
C PHE A 76 3.95 -0.24 6.21
N ALA A 77 4.85 0.35 5.42
CA ALA A 77 5.85 -0.41 4.67
C ALA A 77 7.09 -0.74 5.54
N PRO A 78 7.79 -1.84 5.25
CA PRO A 78 9.01 -2.24 5.96
C PRO A 78 10.28 -1.53 5.43
N PHE A 79 10.11 -0.39 4.76
CA PHE A 79 11.21 0.44 4.23
C PHE A 79 10.88 1.93 4.44
N ASP A 80 11.90 2.77 4.40
CA ASP A 80 11.78 4.21 4.56
C ASP A 80 11.16 4.85 3.30
N PHE A 81 10.30 5.84 3.48
CA PHE A 81 9.90 6.75 2.39
C PHE A 81 10.61 8.08 2.54
N GLU A 82 11.00 8.66 1.42
CA GLU A 82 11.68 9.95 1.34
C GLU A 82 10.95 10.87 0.36
N ASP A 83 11.06 12.18 0.59
CA ASP A 83 10.57 13.25 -0.29
C ASP A 83 9.09 13.13 -0.72
N ILE A 84 8.19 12.89 0.25
CA ILE A 84 6.75 12.82 -0.02
C ILE A 84 6.03 14.12 0.30
N THR A 85 5.08 14.50 -0.57
CA THR A 85 4.12 15.56 -0.30
C THR A 85 2.81 14.94 0.16
N ILE A 86 2.33 15.34 1.34
CA ILE A 86 0.98 15.02 1.79
C ILE A 86 0.02 16.05 1.22
N THR A 87 -1.02 15.57 0.54
CA THR A 87 -2.12 16.40 0.05
C THR A 87 -3.37 16.17 0.88
N THR A 88 -4.25 17.16 0.91
CA THR A 88 -5.52 17.09 1.62
C THR A 88 -6.66 17.65 0.80
N THR A 89 -7.80 16.97 0.85
CA THR A 89 -9.07 17.47 0.32
C THR A 89 -9.93 17.89 1.49
N VAL A 90 -10.46 19.11 1.45
CA VAL A 90 -11.28 19.68 2.51
C VAL A 90 -12.65 20.02 1.94
N ALA A 91 -13.72 19.66 2.64
CA ALA A 91 -15.09 19.95 2.22
C ALA A 91 -15.27 21.46 1.91
N GLY A 92 -15.83 21.77 0.74
CA GLY A 92 -16.00 23.14 0.27
C GLY A 92 -14.78 23.76 -0.44
N ILE A 93 -13.65 23.04 -0.52
CA ILE A 93 -12.49 23.44 -1.34
C ILE A 93 -12.37 22.46 -2.51
N GLU A 94 -12.55 22.94 -3.73
CA GLU A 94 -12.67 22.08 -4.93
C GLU A 94 -11.38 21.35 -5.31
N THR A 95 -10.22 21.97 -5.07
CA THR A 95 -8.92 21.43 -5.50
C THR A 95 -8.10 20.99 -4.29
N PRO A 96 -7.52 19.77 -4.29
CA PRO A 96 -6.66 19.30 -3.21
C PRO A 96 -5.50 20.26 -2.91
N ILE A 97 -5.16 20.37 -1.63
CA ILE A 97 -4.15 21.28 -1.09
C ILE A 97 -2.88 20.50 -0.76
N LYS A 98 -1.71 21.01 -1.13
CA LYS A 98 -0.42 20.52 -0.64
C LYS A 98 -0.29 20.95 0.82
N LEU A 99 -0.40 20.01 1.75
CA LEU A 99 -0.50 20.31 3.18
C LEU A 99 0.87 20.43 3.84
N LEU A 100 1.75 19.47 3.58
CA LEU A 100 3.09 19.41 4.16
C LEU A 100 4.02 18.55 3.29
N GLN A 101 5.31 18.71 3.50
CA GLN A 101 6.37 17.86 2.97
C GLN A 101 6.89 16.96 4.10
N ILE A 102 7.22 15.71 3.77
CA ILE A 102 7.97 14.81 4.64
C ILE A 102 9.24 14.46 3.89
N ASP A 103 10.38 14.92 4.41
CA ASP A 103 11.70 14.60 3.85
C ASP A 103 11.98 13.11 4.04
N LYS A 104 11.61 12.56 5.20
CA LYS A 104 11.76 11.15 5.51
C LYS A 104 10.77 10.65 6.54
N ILE A 105 10.25 9.44 6.33
CA ILE A 105 9.51 8.66 7.33
C ILE A 105 10.05 7.25 7.38
N LYS A 106 10.54 6.86 8.56
CA LYS A 106 11.10 5.53 8.79
C LYS A 106 10.09 4.42 8.55
N ALA A 107 10.59 3.24 8.16
CA ALA A 107 9.81 2.01 8.12
C ALA A 107 9.02 1.81 9.42
N HIS A 108 7.73 1.48 9.29
CA HIS A 108 6.86 1.24 10.44
C HIS A 108 6.78 2.38 11.47
N ALA A 109 7.07 3.63 11.09
CA ALA A 109 6.89 4.79 11.96
C ALA A 109 5.43 5.26 12.04
N VAL A 110 5.03 5.80 13.18
CA VAL A 110 3.76 6.49 13.40
C VAL A 110 3.96 7.77 14.24
N HIS A 111 3.29 8.85 13.84
CA HIS A 111 3.40 10.16 14.47
C HIS A 111 2.07 10.86 14.56
N VAL A 112 1.92 11.69 15.60
CA VAL A 112 0.83 12.63 15.74
C VAL A 112 1.39 14.04 15.67
N ILE A 113 0.85 14.85 14.77
CA ILE A 113 1.22 16.26 14.63
C ILE A 113 -0.03 17.14 14.61
N SER A 114 0.12 18.42 14.98
CA SER A 114 -0.92 19.41 14.69
C SER A 114 -0.94 19.74 13.20
N TYR A 115 -2.10 20.06 12.66
CA TYR A 115 -2.20 20.58 11.29
C TYR A 115 -1.26 21.80 11.11
N PRO A 116 -0.50 21.87 10.00
CA PRO A 116 0.45 22.97 9.77
C PRO A 116 -0.17 24.37 9.84
N PHE A 117 -1.46 24.52 9.49
CA PHE A 117 -2.15 25.81 9.50
C PHE A 117 -2.56 26.33 10.90
N THR A 118 -2.52 25.48 11.93
CA THR A 118 -2.93 25.86 13.29
C THR A 118 -1.89 26.75 13.95
N ASN A 119 -0.60 26.37 13.85
CA ASN A 119 0.52 27.07 14.48
C ASN A 119 1.48 27.71 13.47
N GLY A 120 1.36 27.40 12.18
CA GLY A 120 2.25 27.87 11.11
C GLY A 120 1.62 28.88 10.15
N THR A 121 1.98 28.77 8.87
CA THR A 121 1.41 29.57 7.76
C THR A 121 -0.06 29.25 7.55
N SER A 122 -0.86 30.25 7.17
CA SER A 122 -2.24 30.02 6.70
C SER A 122 -2.35 29.95 5.18
N LYS A 123 -1.27 30.23 4.44
CA LYS A 123 -1.23 30.20 2.98
C LYS A 123 -0.57 28.92 2.52
N PHE A 124 -1.25 28.21 1.63
CA PHE A 124 -0.82 26.96 1.02
C PHE A 124 -0.99 27.03 -0.48
N LEU A 125 -0.44 26.06 -1.19
CA LEU A 125 -0.68 25.86 -2.62
C LEU A 125 -1.62 24.66 -2.81
N ASN A 126 -2.56 24.78 -3.75
CA ASN A 126 -3.25 23.61 -4.26
C ASN A 126 -2.36 22.82 -5.25
N ILE A 127 -2.83 21.65 -5.70
CA ILE A 127 -2.09 20.83 -6.68
C ILE A 127 -1.84 21.54 -8.01
N ASP A 128 -2.64 22.56 -8.36
CA ASP A 128 -2.45 23.44 -9.53
C ASP A 128 -1.49 24.62 -9.26
N ASN A 129 -0.85 24.67 -8.08
CA ASN A 129 0.01 25.76 -7.62
C ASN A 129 -0.69 27.13 -7.50
N LYS A 130 -1.99 27.13 -7.18
CA LYS A 130 -2.74 28.34 -6.81
C LYS A 130 -2.78 28.49 -5.29
N GLU A 131 -2.69 29.73 -4.81
CA GLU A 131 -2.76 30.04 -3.38
C GLU A 131 -4.15 29.69 -2.81
N VAL A 132 -4.14 29.02 -1.64
CA VAL A 132 -5.31 28.74 -0.82
C VAL A 132 -5.04 29.25 0.59
N ASN A 133 -5.98 30.02 1.15
CA ASN A 133 -5.88 30.54 2.50
C ASN A 133 -6.75 29.72 3.47
N LEU A 134 -6.11 29.09 4.44
CA LEU A 134 -6.71 28.24 5.47
C LEU A 134 -6.84 28.95 6.83
N SER A 135 -6.72 30.29 6.88
CA SER A 135 -6.77 31.05 8.15
C SER A 135 -8.07 30.84 8.92
N GLN A 136 -9.18 30.56 8.23
CA GLN A 136 -10.47 30.27 8.85
C GLN A 136 -10.46 29.02 9.73
N TYR A 137 -9.55 28.07 9.49
CA TYR A 137 -9.44 26.82 10.25
C TYR A 137 -8.43 26.92 11.41
N ARG A 138 -7.79 28.07 11.61
CA ARG A 138 -6.74 28.21 12.64
C ARG A 138 -7.27 28.02 14.06
N GLU A 139 -8.43 28.60 14.35
CA GLU A 139 -9.04 28.58 15.69
C GLU A 139 -9.97 27.39 15.88
N THR A 140 -10.61 26.88 14.83
CA THR A 140 -11.65 25.84 14.89
C THR A 140 -11.17 24.46 14.45
N GLY A 141 -10.04 24.39 13.74
CA GLY A 141 -9.56 23.18 13.09
C GLY A 141 -10.42 22.76 11.89
N ILE A 142 -10.22 21.55 11.41
CA ILE A 142 -11.04 20.92 10.37
C ILE A 142 -11.69 19.66 10.96
N SER A 143 -13.01 19.57 10.87
CA SER A 143 -13.75 18.39 11.32
C SER A 143 -13.21 17.11 10.64
N PRO A 144 -12.98 16.01 11.39
CA PRO A 144 -12.51 14.74 10.83
C PRO A 144 -13.36 14.18 9.67
N ASN A 145 -14.63 14.54 9.60
CA ASN A 145 -15.54 14.09 8.52
C ASN A 145 -15.45 14.95 7.25
N ASP A 146 -14.81 16.11 7.33
CA ASP A 146 -14.72 17.10 6.26
C ASP A 146 -13.34 17.12 5.59
N VAL A 147 -12.51 16.11 5.87
CA VAL A 147 -11.13 16.04 5.39
C VAL A 147 -10.72 14.63 4.99
N THR A 148 -10.03 14.52 3.87
CA THR A 148 -9.31 13.31 3.46
C THR A 148 -7.89 13.66 3.07
N PHE A 149 -7.04 12.65 2.99
CA PHE A 149 -5.63 12.79 2.68
C PHE A 149 -5.21 11.82 1.59
N ASP A 150 -4.16 12.21 0.88
CA ASP A 150 -3.44 11.36 -0.06
C ASP A 150 -1.98 11.78 -0.05
N PHE A 151 -1.10 11.01 -0.69
CA PHE A 151 0.31 11.35 -0.78
C PHE A 151 0.81 11.21 -2.22
N THR A 152 1.83 12.00 -2.54
CA THR A 152 2.57 11.89 -3.79
C THR A 152 4.06 11.84 -3.48
N GLY A 153 4.79 11.01 -4.21
CA GLY A 153 6.24 10.96 -4.17
C GLY A 153 6.78 10.68 -5.58
N GLU A 154 8.08 10.89 -5.75
CA GLU A 154 8.79 10.64 -6.99
C GLU A 154 9.93 9.65 -6.76
N GLY A 155 10.30 8.87 -7.78
CA GLY A 155 11.41 7.93 -7.72
C GLY A 155 10.99 6.47 -7.87
N GLU A 156 12.01 5.60 -7.97
CA GLU A 156 11.85 4.20 -8.36
C GLU A 156 10.88 3.43 -7.45
N ILE A 157 10.91 3.70 -6.14
CA ILE A 157 10.02 3.03 -5.20
C ILE A 157 8.54 3.38 -5.46
N PHE A 158 8.23 4.63 -5.78
CA PHE A 158 6.84 5.03 -6.10
C PHE A 158 6.40 4.48 -7.45
N ASP A 159 7.31 4.39 -8.43
CA ASP A 159 7.03 3.73 -9.71
C ASP A 159 6.67 2.26 -9.51
N LYS A 160 7.40 1.53 -8.64
CA LYS A 160 7.11 0.13 -8.29
C LYS A 160 5.79 -0.03 -7.54
N LEU A 161 5.40 0.96 -6.73
CA LEU A 161 4.18 0.90 -5.91
C LEU A 161 2.92 1.41 -6.61
N LYS A 162 3.06 2.17 -7.70
CA LYS A 162 1.94 2.84 -8.39
C LYS A 162 0.77 1.91 -8.70
N ASP A 163 1.07 0.69 -9.16
CA ASP A 163 0.05 -0.28 -9.54
C ASP A 163 -0.83 -0.75 -8.36
N LEU A 164 -0.42 -0.54 -7.10
CA LEU A 164 -1.24 -0.85 -5.94
C LEU A 164 -2.55 -0.04 -5.91
N GLU A 165 -2.63 1.11 -6.60
CA GLU A 165 -3.86 1.91 -6.74
C GLU A 165 -5.02 1.12 -7.38
N LYS A 166 -4.70 0.07 -8.15
CA LYS A 166 -5.66 -0.84 -8.79
C LYS A 166 -6.36 -1.76 -7.77
N LEU A 167 -5.80 -1.93 -6.58
CA LEU A 167 -6.27 -2.85 -5.55
C LEU A 167 -7.20 -2.16 -4.55
N LYS A 168 -8.18 -2.92 -4.02
CA LYS A 168 -9.07 -2.49 -2.93
C LYS A 168 -8.79 -3.20 -1.61
N TRP A 169 -7.56 -3.70 -1.46
CA TRP A 169 -7.18 -4.56 -0.36
C TRP A 169 -7.02 -3.75 0.91
N THR A 170 -7.87 -4.02 1.89
CA THR A 170 -7.61 -3.65 3.29
C THR A 170 -6.89 -4.80 3.99
N VAL A 171 -5.74 -4.51 4.57
CA VAL A 171 -4.94 -5.48 5.33
C VAL A 171 -5.17 -5.26 6.83
N LYS A 172 -5.49 -6.35 7.54
CA LYS A 172 -5.60 -6.39 9.00
C LYS A 172 -4.84 -7.61 9.52
N TYR A 173 -4.12 -7.45 10.61
CA TYR A 173 -3.56 -8.55 11.39
C TYR A 173 -4.61 -9.15 12.33
N HIS A 174 -4.61 -10.48 12.45
CA HIS A 174 -5.61 -11.20 13.21
C HIS A 174 -5.01 -12.32 14.03
N ASP A 175 -5.44 -12.38 15.27
CA ASP A 175 -5.27 -13.52 16.14
C ASP A 175 -6.43 -14.49 15.89
N PHE A 176 -6.10 -15.66 15.33
CA PHE A 176 -7.06 -16.72 15.02
C PHE A 176 -7.08 -17.83 16.09
N ASP A 177 -6.28 -17.69 17.15
CA ASP A 177 -6.23 -18.61 18.29
C ASP A 177 -6.26 -17.88 19.64
N PRO A 178 -7.29 -17.04 19.91
CA PRO A 178 -7.32 -16.19 21.10
C PRO A 178 -7.37 -16.94 22.44
N ASP A 179 -7.59 -18.26 22.41
CA ASP A 179 -7.60 -19.13 23.58
C ASP A 179 -6.28 -19.92 23.74
N ASN A 180 -5.28 -19.70 22.88
CA ASN A 180 -3.99 -20.41 22.84
C ASN A 180 -4.14 -21.93 22.90
N ASN A 181 -4.94 -22.48 21.97
CA ASN A 181 -5.17 -23.91 21.88
C ASN A 181 -4.03 -24.58 21.07
N PRO A 182 -3.18 -25.40 21.70
CA PRO A 182 -2.02 -26.00 21.03
C PRO A 182 -2.38 -26.97 19.90
N ASP A 183 -3.64 -27.42 19.82
CA ASP A 183 -4.14 -28.28 18.74
C ASP A 183 -4.66 -27.48 17.52
N ASN A 184 -4.63 -26.15 17.58
CA ASN A 184 -5.09 -25.28 16.50
C ASN A 184 -4.06 -25.25 15.34
N ASN A 185 -4.53 -24.96 14.12
CA ASN A 185 -3.64 -24.78 12.97
C ASN A 185 -3.03 -23.36 12.92
N TRP A 186 -3.45 -22.48 13.82
CA TRP A 186 -2.96 -21.12 13.99
C TRP A 186 -1.91 -21.08 15.10
N ALA A 187 -0.98 -20.13 15.02
CA ALA A 187 -0.07 -19.85 16.12
C ALA A 187 -0.85 -19.29 17.30
N GLU A 188 -0.47 -19.70 18.52
CA GLU A 188 -0.99 -19.14 19.79
C GLU A 188 -0.87 -17.60 19.76
N ASP A 189 0.33 -17.08 19.47
CA ASP A 189 0.54 -15.66 19.26
C ASP A 189 1.24 -15.38 17.93
N MET A 190 0.72 -14.42 17.17
CA MET A 190 1.44 -13.82 16.05
C MET A 190 2.45 -12.80 16.60
N SER A 191 3.73 -12.96 16.23
CA SER A 191 4.78 -12.05 16.67
C SER A 191 4.84 -10.77 15.82
N ALA A 192 5.45 -9.72 16.37
CA ALA A 192 5.74 -8.51 15.60
C ALA A 192 6.61 -8.80 14.37
N LEU A 193 7.59 -9.71 14.48
CA LEU A 193 8.36 -10.24 13.36
C LEU A 193 7.48 -10.79 12.24
N ASP A 194 6.46 -11.58 12.58
CA ASP A 194 5.52 -12.11 11.58
C ASP A 194 4.74 -10.99 10.90
N VAL A 195 4.33 -9.96 11.66
CA VAL A 195 3.63 -8.78 11.14
C VAL A 195 4.50 -7.99 10.17
N ARG A 196 5.76 -7.70 10.52
CA ARG A 196 6.72 -6.99 9.66
C ARG A 196 7.01 -7.76 8.38
N ARG A 197 7.13 -9.09 8.44
CA ARG A 197 7.26 -9.91 7.23
C ARG A 197 5.99 -9.87 6.39
N TYR A 198 4.82 -9.89 7.03
CA TYR A 198 3.54 -9.84 6.33
C TYR A 198 3.32 -8.51 5.59
N THR A 199 3.69 -7.35 6.16
CA THR A 199 3.57 -6.06 5.44
C THR A 199 4.31 -6.14 4.10
N GLY A 200 5.54 -6.66 4.12
CA GLY A 200 6.35 -6.84 2.93
C GLY A 200 5.77 -7.86 1.94
N LEU A 201 5.30 -9.01 2.43
CA LEU A 201 4.64 -10.02 1.61
C LEU A 201 3.41 -9.44 0.89
N MET A 202 2.55 -8.71 1.61
CA MET A 202 1.32 -8.15 1.04
C MET A 202 1.61 -7.11 -0.04
N ILE A 203 2.64 -6.27 0.15
CA ILE A 203 3.09 -5.30 -0.85
C ILE A 203 3.61 -6.04 -2.09
N ASN A 204 4.51 -7.01 -1.93
CA ASN A 204 5.09 -7.76 -3.05
C ASN A 204 4.03 -8.59 -3.81
N LEU A 205 3.05 -9.19 -3.12
CA LEU A 205 1.92 -9.86 -3.77
C LEU A 205 1.02 -8.87 -4.51
N GLY A 206 0.74 -7.72 -3.89
CA GLY A 206 -0.08 -6.67 -4.49
C GLY A 206 0.48 -6.22 -5.83
N VAL A 207 1.77 -5.88 -5.91
CA VAL A 207 2.39 -5.44 -7.16
C VAL A 207 2.40 -6.54 -8.22
N VAL A 208 2.61 -7.80 -7.83
CA VAL A 208 2.54 -8.93 -8.76
C VAL A 208 1.14 -9.01 -9.36
N PHE A 209 0.09 -9.04 -8.54
CA PHE A 209 -1.27 -9.21 -9.04
C PHE A 209 -1.82 -7.98 -9.75
N ALA A 210 -1.34 -6.79 -9.45
CA ALA A 210 -1.74 -5.56 -10.11
C ALA A 210 -1.03 -5.34 -11.47
N SER A 211 0.05 -6.08 -11.73
CA SER A 211 0.85 -5.95 -12.95
C SER A 211 0.13 -6.47 -14.20
N ASP A 212 0.38 -5.80 -15.33
CA ASP A 212 -0.11 -6.27 -16.63
C ASP A 212 0.50 -7.62 -17.01
N THR A 213 1.75 -7.89 -16.58
CA THR A 213 2.41 -9.19 -16.79
C THR A 213 1.63 -10.34 -16.15
N PHE A 214 1.17 -10.17 -14.91
CA PHE A 214 0.34 -11.17 -14.25
C PHE A 214 -1.01 -11.30 -14.93
N LYS A 215 -1.70 -10.18 -15.17
CA LYS A 215 -3.00 -10.16 -15.84
C LYS A 215 -2.97 -10.93 -17.16
N ASP A 216 -2.03 -10.60 -18.03
CA ASP A 216 -1.90 -11.22 -19.35
C ASP A 216 -1.62 -12.72 -19.26
N ALA A 217 -0.77 -13.13 -18.31
CA ALA A 217 -0.45 -14.54 -18.10
C ALA A 217 -1.66 -15.31 -17.55
N PHE A 218 -2.37 -14.74 -16.57
CA PHE A 218 -3.55 -15.34 -15.96
C PHE A 218 -4.70 -15.51 -16.96
N LEU A 219 -4.98 -14.48 -17.78
CA LEU A 219 -6.04 -14.54 -18.79
C LEU A 219 -5.74 -15.56 -19.91
N LYS A 220 -4.48 -15.93 -20.11
CA LYS A 220 -4.07 -17.01 -21.05
C LYS A 220 -3.99 -18.38 -20.39
N GLU A 221 -3.95 -18.44 -19.06
CA GLU A 221 -3.83 -19.70 -18.30
C GLU A 221 -5.07 -20.58 -18.49
N HIS A 222 -4.86 -21.90 -18.52
CA HIS A 222 -5.95 -22.86 -18.58
C HIS A 222 -6.55 -23.01 -17.18
N ILE A 223 -7.69 -22.37 -16.92
CA ILE A 223 -8.36 -22.40 -15.62
C ILE A 223 -9.61 -23.28 -15.67
N VAL A 224 -9.76 -24.15 -14.68
CA VAL A 224 -10.89 -25.06 -14.51
C VAL A 224 -11.68 -24.64 -13.27
N GLY A 225 -13.01 -24.59 -13.38
CA GLY A 225 -13.92 -24.18 -12.30
C GLY A 225 -14.03 -25.18 -11.14
N ASN A 226 -14.92 -24.88 -10.20
CA ASN A 226 -15.14 -25.67 -8.97
C ASN A 226 -15.76 -27.07 -9.19
N ASP A 227 -16.22 -27.36 -10.40
CA ASP A 227 -16.65 -28.70 -10.80
C ASP A 227 -15.46 -29.62 -11.15
N GLY A 228 -14.26 -29.04 -11.27
CA GLY A 228 -13.03 -29.74 -11.62
C GLY A 228 -12.95 -30.20 -13.08
N THR A 229 -13.90 -29.81 -13.93
CA THR A 229 -13.97 -30.27 -15.32
C THR A 229 -14.20 -29.16 -16.33
N THR A 230 -14.95 -28.11 -15.96
CA THR A 230 -15.31 -27.05 -16.91
C THR A 230 -14.18 -26.03 -17.00
N VAL A 231 -13.65 -25.87 -18.22
CA VAL A 231 -12.69 -24.81 -18.55
C VAL A 231 -13.41 -23.47 -18.58
N LEU A 232 -12.88 -22.50 -17.85
CA LEU A 232 -13.46 -21.16 -17.78
C LEU A 232 -13.18 -20.36 -19.06
N THR A 233 -14.19 -19.60 -19.47
CA THR A 233 -14.11 -18.65 -20.58
C THR A 233 -13.22 -17.46 -20.23
N LEU A 234 -12.84 -16.67 -21.25
CA LEU A 234 -12.08 -15.44 -21.02
C LEU A 234 -12.83 -14.46 -20.11
N GLN A 235 -14.13 -14.26 -20.31
CA GLN A 235 -14.95 -13.34 -19.53
C GLN A 235 -15.05 -13.76 -18.05
N GLU A 236 -15.14 -15.07 -17.79
CA GLU A 236 -15.11 -15.59 -16.42
C GLU A 236 -13.76 -15.34 -15.76
N LYS A 237 -12.64 -15.56 -16.49
CA LYS A 237 -11.31 -15.23 -15.98
C LYS A 237 -11.12 -13.73 -15.73
N GLU A 238 -11.64 -12.87 -16.60
CA GLU A 238 -11.64 -11.43 -16.35
C GLU A 238 -12.41 -11.08 -15.06
N THR A 239 -13.55 -11.73 -14.83
CA THR A 239 -14.33 -11.55 -13.60
C THR A 239 -13.55 -12.00 -12.36
N ILE A 240 -12.84 -13.14 -12.43
CA ILE A 240 -11.98 -13.61 -11.34
C ILE A 240 -10.86 -12.60 -11.05
N TYR A 241 -10.21 -12.11 -12.10
CA TYR A 241 -9.16 -11.12 -11.96
C TYR A 241 -9.69 -9.84 -11.31
N GLN A 242 -10.89 -9.38 -11.70
CA GLN A 242 -11.54 -8.26 -11.01
C GLN A 242 -11.89 -8.56 -9.56
N ASN A 243 -12.31 -9.79 -9.22
CA ASN A 243 -12.56 -10.18 -7.83
C ASN A 243 -11.28 -10.20 -7.00
N LEU A 244 -10.15 -10.57 -7.60
CA LEU A 244 -8.83 -10.50 -6.97
C LEU A 244 -8.46 -9.04 -6.67
N LEU A 245 -8.55 -8.14 -7.65
CA LEU A 245 -8.23 -6.72 -7.45
C LEU A 245 -9.17 -6.06 -6.43
N ASN A 246 -10.46 -6.38 -6.49
CA ASN A 246 -11.50 -5.80 -5.63
C ASN A 246 -11.69 -6.54 -4.30
N LYS A 247 -10.80 -7.48 -3.93
CA LYS A 247 -10.90 -8.20 -2.67
C LYS A 247 -10.84 -7.20 -1.51
N PRO A 248 -11.92 -7.02 -0.72
CA PRO A 248 -12.00 -5.88 0.18
C PRO A 248 -11.12 -6.04 1.43
N ARG A 249 -10.81 -7.28 1.83
CA ARG A 249 -10.16 -7.53 3.12
C ARG A 249 -9.32 -8.80 3.16
N PHE A 250 -8.17 -8.66 3.79
CA PHE A 250 -7.24 -9.71 4.21
C PHE A 250 -7.08 -9.61 5.73
N ASN A 251 -7.49 -10.65 6.44
CA ASN A 251 -7.20 -10.88 7.84
C ASN A 251 -6.00 -11.84 7.89
N CYS A 252 -4.80 -11.26 8.04
CA CYS A 252 -3.53 -11.94 8.01
C CYS A 252 -3.24 -12.62 9.35
N GLY A 253 -2.88 -13.89 9.31
CA GLY A 253 -2.56 -14.68 10.50
C GLY A 253 -1.44 -15.69 10.24
N ARG A 254 -0.95 -16.32 11.31
CA ARG A 254 0.23 -17.18 11.25
C ARG A 254 -0.17 -18.65 11.40
N SER A 255 0.01 -19.48 10.37
CA SER A 255 -0.33 -20.93 10.43
C SER A 255 0.85 -21.79 10.91
N VAL A 256 0.62 -22.78 11.76
CA VAL A 256 1.71 -23.58 12.37
C VAL A 256 1.79 -25.01 11.84
N ASN A 257 0.64 -25.66 11.59
CA ASN A 257 0.58 -27.06 11.19
C ASN A 257 0.40 -27.28 9.67
N VAL A 258 0.15 -26.20 8.92
CA VAL A 258 -0.05 -26.20 7.48
C VAL A 258 0.64 -25.00 6.83
N SER A 259 0.94 -25.10 5.53
CA SER A 259 1.61 -24.02 4.79
C SER A 259 0.75 -22.76 4.63
N GLY A 260 -0.58 -22.90 4.59
CA GLY A 260 -1.51 -21.79 4.54
C GLY A 260 -2.94 -22.17 4.90
N LEU A 261 -3.74 -21.14 5.17
CA LEU A 261 -5.17 -21.22 5.49
C LEU A 261 -5.90 -20.03 4.87
N GLY A 262 -6.70 -20.28 3.84
CA GLY A 262 -7.44 -19.26 3.10
C GLY A 262 -8.94 -19.49 3.10
N GLY A 263 -9.72 -18.41 3.12
CA GLY A 263 -11.17 -18.49 2.93
C GLY A 263 -11.90 -17.24 3.41
N GLY A 264 -12.84 -16.73 2.60
CA GLY A 264 -13.51 -15.46 2.93
C GLY A 264 -12.50 -14.32 3.07
N ALA A 265 -12.36 -13.76 4.28
CA ALA A 265 -11.32 -12.75 4.59
C ALA A 265 -10.03 -13.33 5.18
N THR A 266 -10.01 -14.59 5.59
CA THR A 266 -8.87 -15.24 6.24
C THR A 266 -7.74 -15.48 5.24
N PHE A 267 -6.53 -15.04 5.59
CA PHE A 267 -5.31 -15.29 4.84
C PHE A 267 -4.17 -15.63 5.80
N GLY A 268 -3.97 -16.91 6.06
CA GLY A 268 -2.90 -17.42 6.89
C GLY A 268 -1.78 -18.06 6.09
N VAL A 269 -0.52 -17.81 6.45
CA VAL A 269 0.63 -18.50 5.85
C VAL A 269 1.67 -18.91 6.88
N ALA A 270 2.44 -19.97 6.54
CA ALA A 270 3.49 -20.57 7.36
C ALA A 270 4.74 -19.67 7.51
N ASN A 271 5.60 -19.96 8.50
CA ASN A 271 6.76 -19.11 8.81
C ASN A 271 7.74 -19.15 7.65
N HIS A 272 7.90 -20.32 7.03
CA HIS A 272 8.73 -20.46 5.85
C HIS A 272 8.22 -19.58 4.69
N VAL A 273 6.91 -19.38 4.54
CA VAL A 273 6.36 -18.47 3.52
C VAL A 273 6.68 -17.02 3.88
N LEU A 274 6.45 -16.61 5.13
CA LEU A 274 6.76 -15.25 5.60
C LEU A 274 8.25 -14.93 5.61
N ARG A 275 9.12 -15.92 5.80
CA ARG A 275 10.57 -15.74 5.72
C ARG A 275 11.04 -15.76 4.27
N ASP A 276 10.53 -16.66 3.44
CA ASP A 276 11.13 -16.90 2.12
C ASP A 276 10.65 -15.93 1.03
N TYR A 277 9.52 -15.21 1.21
CA TYR A 277 8.90 -14.38 0.15
C TYR A 277 9.81 -13.33 -0.50
N ILE A 278 10.86 -12.90 0.19
CA ILE A 278 11.78 -11.87 -0.27
C ILE A 278 12.98 -12.44 -1.04
N THR A 279 13.20 -13.76 -0.98
CA THR A 279 14.33 -14.44 -1.62
C THR A 279 13.91 -15.54 -2.61
N LYS A 280 12.67 -16.03 -2.50
CA LYS A 280 12.14 -17.13 -3.30
C LYS A 280 10.68 -16.90 -3.59
N GLU A 281 10.20 -17.48 -4.69
CA GLU A 281 8.78 -17.50 -4.98
C GLU A 281 8.02 -18.29 -3.91
N THR A 282 6.92 -17.72 -3.45
CA THR A 282 5.97 -18.37 -2.54
C THR A 282 4.58 -18.47 -3.17
N GLY A 283 4.52 -18.30 -4.49
CA GLY A 283 3.30 -18.13 -5.27
C GLY A 283 2.40 -19.35 -5.20
N PHE A 284 2.99 -20.53 -5.01
CA PHE A 284 2.23 -21.75 -4.87
C PHE A 284 1.27 -21.69 -3.68
N VAL A 285 1.76 -21.29 -2.50
CA VAL A 285 0.97 -21.24 -1.26
C VAL A 285 0.08 -20.01 -1.25
N THR A 286 0.63 -18.83 -1.53
CA THR A 286 -0.12 -17.57 -1.41
C THR A 286 -1.29 -17.52 -2.38
N ALA A 287 -1.11 -17.93 -3.63
CA ALA A 287 -2.20 -17.97 -4.60
C ALA A 287 -3.20 -19.08 -4.31
N HIS A 288 -2.77 -20.22 -3.76
CA HIS A 288 -3.70 -21.27 -3.32
C HIS A 288 -4.70 -20.73 -2.30
N GLU A 289 -4.20 -20.08 -1.24
CA GLU A 289 -5.07 -19.50 -0.22
C GLU A 289 -5.94 -18.35 -0.76
N ILE A 290 -5.38 -17.50 -1.62
CA ILE A 290 -6.16 -16.43 -2.27
C ILE A 290 -7.24 -17.02 -3.18
N GLY A 291 -6.99 -18.15 -3.83
CA GLY A 291 -7.98 -18.91 -4.60
C GLY A 291 -9.20 -19.26 -3.76
N HIS A 292 -8.99 -19.74 -2.52
CA HIS A 292 -10.07 -19.94 -1.56
C HIS A 292 -10.78 -18.65 -1.18
N MET A 293 -10.03 -17.58 -0.95
CA MET A 293 -10.59 -16.28 -0.57
C MET A 293 -11.49 -15.66 -1.65
N ILE A 294 -11.29 -16.02 -2.93
CA ILE A 294 -12.12 -15.56 -4.06
C ILE A 294 -13.13 -16.63 -4.53
N GLY A 295 -13.37 -17.67 -3.73
CA GLY A 295 -14.52 -18.58 -3.89
C GLY A 295 -14.22 -19.92 -4.58
N TYR A 296 -12.95 -20.31 -4.72
CA TYR A 296 -12.59 -21.58 -5.32
C TYR A 296 -12.28 -22.66 -4.29
N ASN A 297 -12.58 -23.91 -4.63
CA ASN A 297 -12.31 -25.08 -3.81
C ASN A 297 -11.19 -25.95 -4.43
N HIS A 298 -10.82 -27.04 -3.75
CA HIS A 298 -9.77 -27.97 -4.18
C HIS A 298 -10.02 -28.71 -5.49
N ASN A 299 -11.24 -28.69 -6.03
CA ASN A 299 -11.50 -29.28 -7.34
C ASN A 299 -11.09 -28.33 -8.48
N SER A 300 -10.97 -27.02 -8.22
CA SER A 300 -10.54 -26.04 -9.21
C SER A 300 -9.02 -25.88 -9.19
N ASN A 301 -8.44 -25.65 -10.36
CA ASN A 301 -7.02 -25.26 -10.44
C ASN A 301 -6.72 -23.79 -10.10
N MET A 302 -7.72 -23.08 -9.58
CA MET A 302 -7.50 -21.86 -8.82
C MET A 302 -6.87 -22.12 -7.44
N THR A 303 -6.90 -23.36 -6.93
CA THR A 303 -6.26 -23.71 -5.65
C THR A 303 -5.12 -24.70 -5.87
N TYR A 304 -5.37 -25.88 -6.44
CA TYR A 304 -4.32 -26.87 -6.75
C TYR A 304 -4.05 -26.99 -8.25
N PRO A 305 -2.79 -27.03 -8.72
CA PRO A 305 -2.53 -27.17 -10.14
C PRO A 305 -3.16 -28.43 -10.74
N HIS A 306 -3.69 -28.32 -11.95
CA HIS A 306 -4.09 -29.46 -12.76
C HIS A 306 -3.02 -29.71 -13.81
N LYS A 307 -2.87 -30.98 -14.21
CA LYS A 307 -1.96 -31.36 -15.28
C LYS A 307 -2.70 -31.35 -16.61
N ILE A 308 -2.37 -30.40 -17.48
CA ILE A 308 -2.96 -30.20 -18.82
C ILE A 308 -1.83 -30.26 -19.85
N ASP A 309 -1.92 -31.13 -20.85
CA ASP A 309 -0.86 -31.37 -21.85
C ASP A 309 0.54 -31.54 -21.23
N ASP A 310 0.60 -32.38 -20.21
CA ASP A 310 1.77 -32.67 -19.39
C ASP A 310 2.39 -31.52 -18.59
N LYS A 311 1.71 -30.36 -18.52
CA LYS A 311 2.15 -29.19 -17.75
C LYS A 311 1.21 -28.91 -16.60
N ASN A 312 1.76 -28.51 -15.46
CA ASN A 312 0.95 -27.95 -14.39
C ASN A 312 0.40 -26.60 -14.85
N THR A 313 -0.91 -26.40 -14.70
CA THR A 313 -1.62 -25.15 -15.00
C THR A 313 -2.51 -24.79 -13.82
N GLY A 314 -2.80 -23.49 -13.67
CA GLY A 314 -3.62 -22.99 -12.57
C GLY A 314 -3.06 -21.72 -11.96
N PHE A 315 -3.83 -21.16 -11.01
CA PHE A 315 -3.54 -19.86 -10.39
C PHE A 315 -2.22 -19.85 -9.61
N SER A 316 -1.94 -20.90 -8.83
CA SER A 316 -0.67 -21.08 -8.13
C SER A 316 0.52 -21.21 -9.09
N THR A 317 0.36 -21.92 -10.20
CA THR A 317 1.41 -22.07 -11.20
C THR A 317 1.74 -20.75 -11.91
N VAL A 318 0.72 -20.01 -12.36
CA VAL A 318 0.97 -18.71 -13.01
C VAL A 318 1.55 -17.71 -12.03
N THR A 319 1.06 -17.65 -10.78
CA THR A 319 1.60 -16.75 -9.77
C THR A 319 3.07 -17.05 -9.50
N SER A 320 3.44 -18.31 -9.27
CA SER A 320 4.84 -18.72 -9.05
C SER A 320 5.74 -18.33 -10.22
N ARG A 321 5.27 -18.54 -11.46
CA ARG A 321 6.00 -18.15 -12.68
C ARG A 321 6.22 -16.64 -12.75
N ILE A 322 5.20 -15.83 -12.46
CA ILE A 322 5.34 -14.37 -12.52
C ILE A 322 6.16 -13.83 -11.35
N MET A 323 6.06 -14.42 -10.16
CA MET A 323 6.95 -14.07 -9.04
C MET A 323 8.42 -14.28 -9.39
N ASN A 324 8.77 -15.39 -10.07
CA ASN A 324 10.14 -15.60 -10.56
C ASN A 324 10.57 -14.53 -11.55
N VAL A 325 9.69 -14.11 -12.48
CA VAL A 325 9.98 -12.98 -13.39
C VAL A 325 10.27 -11.70 -12.61
N PHE A 326 9.52 -11.42 -11.53
CA PHE A 326 9.77 -10.26 -10.69
C PHE A 326 11.14 -10.32 -10.00
N PHE A 327 11.57 -11.49 -9.51
CA PHE A 327 12.92 -11.68 -8.98
C PHE A 327 14.00 -11.49 -10.03
N GLU A 328 13.83 -12.08 -11.22
CA GLU A 328 14.80 -12.01 -12.32
C GLU A 328 15.03 -10.59 -12.83
N ASN A 329 14.03 -9.70 -12.69
CA ASN A 329 14.07 -8.34 -13.20
C ASN A 329 14.15 -7.27 -12.09
N ASP A 330 14.29 -7.67 -10.83
CA ASP A 330 14.33 -6.77 -9.67
C ASP A 330 13.13 -5.79 -9.58
N TRP A 331 11.94 -6.31 -9.84
CA TRP A 331 10.69 -5.53 -9.85
C TRP A 331 10.01 -5.44 -8.49
N TYR A 332 10.50 -6.16 -7.48
CA TYR A 332 9.91 -6.10 -6.15
C TYR A 332 10.24 -4.78 -5.45
N PRO A 333 9.24 -4.09 -4.86
CA PRO A 333 9.47 -2.90 -4.04
C PRO A 333 10.08 -3.25 -2.69
N VAL A 334 9.78 -4.44 -2.12
CA VAL A 334 10.35 -4.88 -0.84
C VAL A 334 11.44 -5.90 -1.13
N THR A 335 12.67 -5.57 -0.78
CA THR A 335 13.87 -6.38 -1.00
C THR A 335 14.69 -6.49 0.29
N LEU A 336 15.62 -7.43 0.37
CA LEU A 336 16.50 -7.55 1.54
C LEU A 336 17.33 -6.27 1.78
N GLU A 337 17.58 -5.48 0.74
CA GLU A 337 18.44 -4.30 0.81
C GLU A 337 17.74 -3.10 1.47
N ASN A 338 16.42 -2.95 1.26
CA ASN A 338 15.66 -1.85 1.82
C ASN A 338 14.84 -2.23 3.07
N TYR A 339 14.80 -3.51 3.42
CA TYR A 339 14.10 -3.98 4.61
C TYR A 339 14.79 -3.48 5.88
N TYR A 340 14.06 -2.75 6.72
CA TYR A 340 14.67 -2.02 7.84
C TYR A 340 15.20 -2.90 8.99
N THR A 341 14.73 -4.14 9.10
CA THR A 341 15.15 -5.14 10.10
C THR A 341 15.69 -6.41 9.43
N PRO A 342 16.91 -6.42 8.87
CA PRO A 342 17.45 -7.58 8.13
C PRO A 342 17.54 -8.87 8.96
N THR A 343 17.57 -8.76 10.30
CA THR A 343 17.51 -9.90 11.24
C THR A 343 16.20 -10.66 11.19
N ASP A 344 15.19 -10.10 10.54
CA ASP A 344 13.92 -10.75 10.27
C ASP A 344 14.04 -11.82 9.18
N PHE A 345 15.21 -12.28 8.72
CA PHE A 345 15.31 -13.28 7.64
C PHE A 345 16.31 -14.40 7.92
#